data_AF-X0USE2-F1
#
_entry.id   AF-X0USE2-F1
#
_cell.length_a   1.000
_cell.length_b   1.000
_cell.length_c   1.000
_cell.angle_alpha   90.00
_cell.angle_beta   90.00
_cell.angle_gamma   90.00
#
_symmetry.space_group_name_H-M   'P 1'
#
loop_
_entity.id
_entity.type
_entity.pdbx_description
1 polymer ?
#
loop_
_entity_poly.entity_id
_entity_poly.type
_entity_poly.pdbx_seq_one_letter_code
_entity_poly.pdbx_strand_id
1 'polypeptide(L)'
;KQNRKSKWGCKIRKCCIELKKIQYCGECEEFPCKEIKRKLINSHPGDPRFNYRHKIPDNVEEIAELSLERWSKEQEILWTCQDCGQPLMFYYNQCSSCGRENDPQAT
;
A
#
# COMPACT_ATOMS: atom_id res chain seq x y z
N LYS A 1 -12.55 7.23 -17.91
CA LYS A 1 -11.98 6.00 -18.53
C LYS A 1 -10.49 5.93 -18.22
N GLN A 2 -10.01 4.92 -17.49
CA GLN A 2 -8.57 4.71 -17.32
C GLN A 2 -7.99 4.25 -18.67
N ASN A 3 -7.20 5.12 -19.31
CA ASN A 3 -6.52 4.81 -20.57
C ASN A 3 -5.23 4.02 -20.25
N ARG A 4 -5.39 2.76 -19.82
CA ARG A 4 -4.25 1.92 -19.43
C ARG A 4 -3.46 1.58 -20.67
N LYS A 5 -2.32 2.25 -20.87
CA LYS A 5 -1.30 1.76 -21.79
C LYS A 5 -0.72 0.44 -21.27
N SER A 6 -0.22 -0.38 -22.19
CA SER A 6 0.49 -1.64 -21.96
C SER A 6 1.35 -1.60 -20.68
N LYS A 7 1.37 -2.70 -19.91
CA LYS A 7 2.20 -2.86 -18.70
C LYS A 7 3.68 -2.54 -18.94
N TRP A 8 4.15 -2.72 -20.18
CA TRP A 8 5.50 -2.45 -20.63
C TRP A 8 5.80 -0.95 -20.82
N GLY A 9 4.78 -0.09 -20.87
CA GLY A 9 4.91 1.37 -20.97
C GLY A 9 4.84 2.11 -19.63
N CYS A 10 4.91 1.41 -18.50
CA CYS A 10 4.84 2.04 -17.18
C CYS A 10 6.13 2.83 -16.87
N LYS A 11 6.01 4.16 -16.78
CA LYS A 11 7.14 5.05 -16.46
C LYS A 11 7.81 4.74 -15.11
N ILE A 12 7.04 4.33 -14.10
CA ILE A 12 7.58 3.96 -12.77
C ILE A 12 8.42 2.69 -12.88
N ARG A 13 7.90 1.65 -13.54
CA ARG A 13 8.62 0.40 -13.77
C ARG A 13 9.91 0.64 -14.54
N LYS A 14 9.85 1.41 -15.64
CA LYS A 14 11.02 1.78 -16.42
C LYS A 14 12.08 2.50 -15.56
N CYS A 15 11.66 3.44 -14.72
CA CYS A 15 12.56 4.12 -13.79
C CYS A 15 13.25 3.14 -12.83
N CYS A 16 12.49 2.33 -12.10
CA CYS A 16 13.04 1.44 -11.07
C CYS A 16 13.89 0.31 -11.67
N ILE A 17 13.31 -0.46 -12.59
CA ILE A 17 13.93 -1.69 -13.10
C ILE A 17 14.98 -1.39 -14.18
N GLU A 18 14.68 -0.52 -15.14
CA GLU A 18 15.56 -0.33 -16.31
C GLU A 18 16.66 0.69 -16.05
N LEU A 19 16.34 1.82 -15.39
CA LEU A 19 17.28 2.93 -15.17
C LEU A 19 18.05 2.79 -13.86
N LYS A 20 17.35 2.64 -12.72
CA LYS A 20 17.96 2.59 -11.39
C LYS A 20 18.41 1.18 -10.97
N LYS A 21 18.01 0.13 -11.70
CA LYS A 21 18.35 -1.28 -11.43
C LYS A 21 17.93 -1.78 -10.03
N ILE A 22 16.86 -1.22 -9.49
CA ILE A 22 16.25 -1.60 -8.21
C ILE A 22 14.96 -2.38 -8.44
N GLN A 23 14.56 -3.24 -7.50
CA GLN A 23 13.40 -4.12 -7.66
C GLN A 23 12.07 -3.44 -7.32
N TYR A 24 12.07 -2.54 -6.34
CA TYR A 24 10.89 -1.81 -5.91
C TYR A 24 11.23 -0.42 -5.39
N CYS A 25 10.20 0.39 -5.11
CA CYS A 25 10.39 1.81 -4.81
C CYS A 25 11.12 2.07 -3.48
N GLY A 26 11.08 1.14 -2.51
CA GLY A 26 11.73 1.32 -1.20
C GLY A 26 13.25 1.21 -1.24
N GLU A 27 13.82 0.63 -2.31
CA GLU A 27 15.27 0.63 -2.56
C GLU A 27 15.75 1.95 -3.20
N CYS A 28 14.85 2.87 -3.54
CA CYS A 28 15.20 4.13 -4.17
C CYS A 28 15.53 5.19 -3.11
N GLU A 29 16.75 5.71 -3.11
CA GLU A 29 17.18 6.80 -2.21
C GLU A 29 16.35 8.09 -2.35
N GLU A 30 15.72 8.31 -3.52
CA GLU A 30 14.82 9.45 -3.75
C GLU A 30 13.38 9.18 -3.29
N PHE A 31 13.06 8.01 -2.73
CA PHE A 31 11.70 7.68 -2.30
C PHE A 31 11.30 8.49 -1.05
N PRO A 32 10.05 9.01 -0.96
CA PRO A 32 9.06 9.08 -2.03
C PRO A 32 9.44 10.11 -3.11
N CYS A 33 9.66 9.65 -4.34
CA CYS A 33 10.13 10.52 -5.43
C CYS A 33 8.99 11.39 -5.98
N LYS A 34 9.32 12.39 -6.80
CA LYS A 34 8.34 13.35 -7.36
C LYS A 34 7.11 12.67 -7.99
N GLU A 35 7.30 11.58 -8.72
CA GLU A 35 6.19 10.86 -9.35
C GLU A 35 5.31 10.12 -8.34
N ILE A 36 5.90 9.54 -7.30
CA ILE A 36 5.16 8.87 -6.21
C ILE A 36 4.40 9.89 -5.38
N LYS A 37 5.04 10.98 -4.97
CA LYS A 37 4.40 12.12 -4.29
C LYS A 37 3.18 12.60 -5.07
N ARG A 38 3.32 12.82 -6.38
CA ARG A 38 2.21 13.27 -7.24
C ARG A 38 1.07 12.26 -7.34
N LYS A 39 1.37 10.96 -7.44
CA LYS A 39 0.38 9.90 -7.72
C LYS A 39 -0.31 9.32 -6.50
N LEU A 40 0.32 9.42 -5.33
CA LEU A 40 -0.17 8.86 -4.08
C LEU A 40 -0.48 9.98 -3.10
N ILE A 41 0.56 10.62 -2.54
CA ILE A 41 0.46 11.59 -1.44
C ILE A 41 -0.40 12.81 -1.80
N ASN A 42 -0.10 13.45 -2.93
CA ASN A 42 -0.77 14.69 -3.35
C ASN A 42 -2.06 14.42 -4.12
N SER A 43 -2.42 13.15 -4.33
CA SER A 43 -3.62 12.77 -5.07
C SER A 43 -4.79 12.56 -4.11
N HIS A 44 -5.96 13.10 -4.44
CA HIS A 44 -7.19 12.94 -3.66
C HIS A 44 -7.07 13.28 -2.16
N PRO A 45 -6.49 14.44 -1.79
CA PRO A 45 -6.37 14.82 -0.38
C PRO A 45 -7.76 14.97 0.26
N GLY A 46 -7.95 14.35 1.43
CA GLY A 46 -9.20 14.44 2.20
C GLY A 46 -10.38 13.62 1.65
N ASP A 47 -10.20 12.80 0.60
CA ASP A 47 -11.23 11.88 0.13
C ASP A 47 -11.07 10.50 0.82
N PRO A 48 -12.00 10.11 1.71
CA PRO A 48 -11.88 8.89 2.49
C PRO A 48 -11.70 7.62 1.64
N ARG A 49 -12.24 7.61 0.42
CA ARG A 49 -12.13 6.49 -0.53
C ARG A 49 -10.69 6.25 -0.99
N PHE A 50 -9.81 7.21 -0.79
CA PHE A 50 -8.42 7.19 -1.25
C PHE A 50 -7.41 7.30 -0.11
N ASN A 51 -7.83 7.33 1.15
CA ASN A 51 -6.94 7.39 2.33
C ASN A 51 -5.85 6.31 2.28
N TYR A 52 -6.19 5.10 1.82
CA TYR A 52 -5.22 4.01 1.66
C TYR A 52 -4.00 4.38 0.82
N ARG A 53 -4.15 5.28 -0.16
CA ARG A 53 -3.05 5.71 -1.03
C ARG A 53 -1.99 6.46 -0.26
N HIS A 54 -2.40 7.19 0.77
CA HIS A 54 -1.52 8.03 1.58
C HIS A 54 -0.71 7.21 2.59
N LYS A 55 -1.15 5.99 2.91
CA LYS A 55 -0.41 5.01 3.73
C LYS A 55 0.61 4.17 2.94
N ILE A 56 0.51 4.12 1.61
CA ILE A 56 1.44 3.32 0.79
C ILE A 56 2.92 3.73 0.98
N PRO A 57 3.29 5.02 1.06
CA PRO A 57 4.67 5.41 1.36
C PRO A 57 5.16 4.85 2.69
N ASP A 58 4.37 5.00 3.76
CA ASP A 58 4.68 4.47 5.10
C ASP A 58 4.89 2.95 5.04
N ASN A 59 4.00 2.20 4.37
CA ASN A 59 4.17 0.76 4.17
C ASN A 59 5.48 0.40 3.44
N VAL A 60 5.88 1.21 2.45
CA VAL A 60 7.12 0.96 1.69
C VAL A 60 8.36 1.23 2.54
N GLU A 61 8.30 2.24 3.42
CA GLU A 61 9.35 2.54 4.40
C GLU A 61 9.45 1.40 5.44
N GLU A 62 8.33 0.96 6.01
CA GLU A 62 8.29 -0.18 6.93
C GLU A 62 8.86 -1.47 6.32
N ILE A 63 8.53 -1.77 5.06
CA ILE A 63 9.08 -2.93 4.34
C ILE A 63 10.60 -2.82 4.19
N ALA A 64 11.13 -1.60 3.97
CA ALA A 64 12.56 -1.35 3.87
C ALA A 64 13.27 -1.51 5.23
N GLU A 65 12.62 -1.15 6.34
CA GLU A 65 13.17 -1.29 7.70
C GLU A 65 13.09 -2.72 8.24
N LEU A 66 11.99 -3.45 7.99
CA LEU A 66 11.72 -4.75 8.61
C LEU A 66 12.10 -5.96 7.74
N SER A 67 11.98 -5.87 6.42
CA SER A 67 11.80 -6.95 5.42
C SER A 67 10.35 -7.28 5.06
N LEU A 68 10.16 -7.68 3.80
CA LEU A 68 8.85 -8.06 3.25
C LEU A 68 8.19 -9.21 4.01
N GLU A 69 8.95 -10.23 4.41
CA GLU A 69 8.39 -11.40 5.10
C GLU A 69 7.82 -11.02 6.47
N ARG A 70 8.58 -10.23 7.25
CA ARG A 70 8.13 -9.78 8.57
C ARG A 70 6.92 -8.86 8.45
N TRP A 71 6.99 -7.87 7.58
CA TRP A 71 5.88 -6.96 7.33
C TRP A 71 4.63 -7.73 6.90
N SER A 72 4.76 -8.72 6.01
CA SER A 72 3.63 -9.54 5.56
C SER A 72 2.95 -10.31 6.70
N LYS A 73 3.72 -10.85 7.65
CA LYS A 73 3.15 -11.53 8.83
C LYS A 73 2.42 -10.56 9.75
N GLU A 74 2.97 -9.36 9.95
CA GLU A 74 2.33 -8.31 10.75
C GLU A 74 1.01 -7.86 10.09
N GLN A 75 0.98 -7.72 8.77
CA GLN A 75 -0.26 -7.44 8.03
C GLN A 75 -1.28 -8.58 8.13
N GLU A 76 -0.87 -9.84 8.07
CA GLU A 76 -1.79 -10.98 8.22
C GLU A 76 -2.51 -10.93 9.57
N ILE A 77 -1.78 -10.64 10.65
CA ILE A 77 -2.35 -10.48 11.99
C ILE A 77 -3.29 -9.28 12.04
N LEU A 78 -2.84 -8.12 11.52
CA LEU A 78 -3.59 -6.87 11.51
C LEU A 78 -4.93 -7.00 10.77
N TRP A 79 -4.94 -7.73 9.65
CA TRP A 79 -6.12 -7.93 8.81
C TRP A 79 -6.90 -9.20 9.14
N THR A 80 -6.68 -9.80 10.31
CA THR A 80 -7.44 -10.94 10.82
C THR A 80 -8.37 -10.52 11.96
N CYS A 81 -9.64 -10.94 11.89
CA CYS A 81 -10.62 -10.71 12.94
C CYS A 81 -10.22 -11.46 14.21
N GLN A 82 -10.04 -10.74 15.32
CA GLN A 82 -9.61 -11.32 16.59
C GLN A 82 -10.67 -12.23 17.23
N ASP A 83 -11.95 -12.06 16.87
CA ASP A 83 -13.02 -12.87 17.45
C ASP A 83 -13.28 -14.20 16.73
N CYS A 84 -13.05 -14.27 15.42
CA CYS A 84 -13.40 -15.45 14.62
C CYS A 84 -12.29 -15.94 13.68
N GLY A 85 -11.16 -15.25 13.63
CA GLY A 85 -10.00 -15.63 12.81
C GLY A 85 -10.18 -15.46 11.31
N GLN A 86 -11.31 -14.91 10.84
CA GLN A 86 -11.56 -14.67 9.42
C GLN A 86 -10.97 -13.32 8.95
N PRO A 87 -10.65 -13.18 7.66
CA PRO A 87 -10.10 -11.93 7.12
C PRO A 87 -11.05 -10.73 7.31
N LEU A 88 -10.47 -9.58 7.63
CA LEU A 88 -11.16 -8.30 7.64
C LEU A 88 -11.29 -7.75 6.23
N MET A 89 -12.43 -7.12 5.97
CA MET A 89 -12.70 -6.52 4.68
C MET A 89 -12.18 -5.09 4.65
N PHE A 90 -11.10 -4.89 3.90
CA PHE A 90 -10.32 -3.65 3.85
C PHE A 90 -11.14 -2.34 3.72
N TYR A 91 -12.18 -2.33 2.88
CA TYR A 91 -12.93 -1.08 2.61
C TYR A 91 -13.91 -0.67 3.70
N TYR A 92 -14.31 -1.59 4.55
CA TYR A 92 -15.37 -1.37 5.55
C TYR A 92 -14.87 -1.67 6.96
N ASN A 93 -13.61 -2.08 7.10
CA ASN A 93 -13.00 -2.43 8.38
C ASN A 93 -13.90 -3.38 9.19
N GLN A 94 -14.50 -4.37 8.50
CA GLN A 94 -15.49 -5.27 9.06
C GLN A 94 -15.15 -6.71 8.72
N CYS A 95 -15.35 -7.61 9.68
CA CYS A 95 -15.24 -9.04 9.42
C CYS A 95 -16.37 -9.52 8.49
N SER A 96 -16.00 -10.18 7.39
CA SER A 96 -16.95 -10.72 6.41
C SER A 96 -17.83 -11.85 6.96
N SER A 97 -17.38 -12.52 8.04
CA SER A 97 -18.08 -13.65 8.64
C SER A 97 -18.97 -13.24 9.82
N CYS A 98 -18.42 -12.52 10.80
CA CYS A 98 -19.16 -12.18 12.02
C CYS A 98 -19.72 -10.74 12.07
N GLY A 99 -19.37 -9.89 11.11
CA GLY A 99 -19.88 -8.52 11.02
C GLY A 99 -19.33 -7.55 12.06
N ARG A 100 -18.35 -7.95 12.88
CA ARG A 100 -17.69 -7.03 13.81
C ARG A 100 -16.83 -6.02 13.07
N GLU A 101 -16.95 -4.76 13.49
CA GLU A 101 -16.05 -3.68 13.10
C GLU A 101 -14.72 -3.87 13.82
N ASN A 102 -13.64 -3.82 13.07
CA ASN A 102 -12.28 -3.84 13.55
C ASN A 102 -11.49 -2.97 12.58
N ASP A 103 -11.28 -1.69 12.94
CA ASP A 103 -10.51 -0.73 12.14
C ASP A 103 -9.03 -0.80 12.55
N PRO A 104 -8.17 -1.46 11.75
CA PRO A 104 -6.77 -1.60 12.10
C PRO A 104 -5.98 -0.31 11.83
N GLN A 105 -6.60 0.70 11.22
CA GLN A 105 -5.97 1.96 10.79
C GLN A 105 -6.40 3.17 11.63
N ALA A 106 -7.26 2.99 12.65
CA ALA A 106 -7.82 4.07 13.47
C ALA A 106 -6.89 4.62 14.59
N THR A 107 -5.59 4.33 14.55
CA THR A 107 -4.60 4.82 15.53
C THR A 107 -3.76 5.97 14.99
#